data_AF-A0A971AQP8-F1
#
_entry.id   AF-A0A971AQP8-F1
#
_cell.length_a   1.000
_cell.length_b   1.000
_cell.length_c   1.000
_cell.angle_alpha   90.00
_cell.angle_beta   90.00
_cell.angle_gamma   90.00
#
_symmetry.space_group_name_H-M   'P 1'
#
loop_
_entity.id
_entity.type
_entity.pdbx_description
1 polymer ?
#
loop_
_entity_poly.entity_id
_entity_poly.type
_entity_poly.pdbx_seq_one_letter_code
_entity_poly.pdbx_strand_id
1 'polypeptide(L)'
;MEISAVNAHPSVFELSEKNRDKKDIKSVDFFDVFNEALKKVDSLQKEVDALTLQYLAGGIDSIHEVVIAAERANLTLQLAVQIRNKVIEAYQEISRMQI
;
A
#
# COMPACT_ATOMS: atom_id res chain seq x y z
N MET A 1 51.50 -43.86 28.84
CA MET A 1 50.21 -43.84 28.10
C MET A 1 49.69 -42.42 28.22
N GLU A 2 50.17 -41.52 27.36
CA GLU A 2 49.70 -40.15 27.30
C GLU A 2 48.81 -40.04 26.07
N ILE A 3 47.51 -39.89 26.30
CA ILE A 3 46.53 -39.69 25.22
C ILE A 3 46.53 -38.21 24.87
N SER A 4 47.01 -37.91 23.66
CA SER A 4 46.90 -36.60 23.03
C SER A 4 45.43 -36.15 23.04
N ALA A 5 45.15 -35.05 23.73
CA ALA A 5 43.91 -34.32 23.58
C ALA A 5 43.87 -33.76 22.15
N VAL A 6 43.00 -34.36 21.33
CA VAL A 6 42.59 -33.81 20.03
C VAL A 6 42.04 -32.41 20.26
N ASN A 7 42.74 -31.40 19.75
CA ASN A 7 42.26 -30.03 19.66
C ASN A 7 41.00 -30.03 18.79
N ALA A 8 39.83 -29.92 19.44
CA ALA A 8 38.57 -29.63 18.77
C ALA A 8 38.63 -28.18 18.23
N HIS A 9 38.62 -28.08 16.91
CA HIS A 9 38.58 -26.84 16.14
C HIS A 9 37.31 -26.04 16.53
N PRO A 10 37.39 -24.73 16.87
CA PRO A 10 36.23 -23.96 17.35
C PRO A 10 35.22 -23.57 16.25
N SER A 11 35.39 -24.08 15.04
CA SER A 11 34.71 -23.60 13.82
C SER A 11 33.27 -24.08 13.65
N VAL A 12 32.72 -24.84 14.61
CA VAL A 12 31.32 -25.32 14.56
C VAL A 12 30.33 -24.40 15.28
N PHE A 13 30.81 -23.40 16.04
CA PHE A 13 29.92 -22.49 16.77
C PHE A 13 29.68 -21.14 16.05
N GLU A 14 30.35 -20.88 14.93
CA GLU A 14 30.28 -19.57 14.25
C GLU A 14 29.25 -19.53 13.09
N LEU A 15 28.57 -20.64 12.81
CA LEU A 15 27.62 -20.75 11.68
C LEU A 15 26.14 -20.58 12.04
N SER A 16 25.80 -20.24 13.29
CA SER A 16 24.41 -20.09 13.77
C SER A 16 23.99 -18.65 14.12
N GLU A 17 24.67 -17.63 13.62
CA GLU A 17 24.27 -16.21 13.79
C GLU A 17 24.20 -15.44 12.47
N LYS A 18 24.13 -16.14 11.33
CA LYS A 18 24.12 -15.52 9.99
C LYS A 18 22.95 -15.97 9.11
N ASN A 19 21.75 -16.06 9.68
CA ASN A 19 20.51 -16.12 8.91
C ASN A 19 19.27 -15.81 9.76
N ARG A 20 19.33 -14.71 10.52
CA ARG A 20 18.11 -13.92 10.70
C ARG A 20 17.96 -13.10 9.44
N ASP A 21 17.41 -13.74 8.42
CA ASP A 21 16.82 -13.08 7.26
C ASP A 21 15.77 -12.11 7.85
N LYS A 22 16.21 -10.88 8.13
CA LYS A 22 15.33 -9.72 8.10
C LYS A 22 14.90 -9.66 6.64
N LYS A 23 13.90 -10.47 6.31
CA LYS A 23 13.05 -10.23 5.17
C LYS A 23 12.47 -8.86 5.50
N ASP A 24 13.08 -7.83 4.92
CA ASP A 24 12.55 -6.49 4.92
C ASP A 24 11.13 -6.64 4.38
N ILE A 25 10.18 -6.75 5.31
CA ILE A 25 8.79 -6.50 5.01
C ILE A 25 8.86 -5.06 4.56
N LYS A 26 8.89 -4.82 3.24
CA LYS A 26 8.64 -3.50 2.68
C LYS A 26 7.28 -3.13 3.24
N SER A 27 7.30 -2.42 4.36
CA SER A 27 6.14 -1.79 4.94
C SER A 27 5.74 -0.76 3.90
N VAL A 28 4.83 -1.14 3.03
CA VAL A 28 4.14 -0.19 2.17
C VAL A 28 3.49 0.77 3.13
N ASP A 29 3.99 2.00 3.19
CA ASP A 29 3.48 2.99 4.11
C ASP A 29 2.02 3.30 3.72
N PHE A 30 1.14 3.29 4.71
CA PHE A 30 -0.26 3.63 4.49
C PHE A 30 -0.39 5.02 3.85
N PHE A 31 0.46 5.96 4.29
CA PHE A 31 0.45 7.31 3.77
C PHE A 31 0.77 7.34 2.27
N ASP A 32 1.64 6.46 1.79
CA ASP A 32 1.96 6.32 0.37
C ASP A 32 0.76 5.79 -0.42
N VAL A 33 0.09 4.74 0.08
CA VAL A 33 -1.11 4.17 -0.58
C VAL A 33 -2.27 5.16 -0.60
N PHE A 34 -2.46 5.90 0.49
CA PHE A 34 -3.50 6.93 0.57
C PHE A 34 -3.21 8.09 -0.39
N ASN A 35 -1.95 8.54 -0.45
CA ASN A 35 -1.54 9.56 -1.42
C ASN A 35 -1.69 9.07 -2.87
N GLU A 36 -1.37 7.81 -3.14
CA GLU A 36 -1.57 7.21 -4.46
C GLU A 36 -3.06 7.15 -4.82
N ALA A 37 -3.92 6.73 -3.89
CA ALA A 37 -5.37 6.72 -4.07
C ALA A 37 -5.94 8.13 -4.32
N LEU A 38 -5.47 9.15 -3.58
CA LEU A 38 -5.85 10.54 -3.82
C LEU A 38 -5.42 11.03 -5.21
N LYS A 39 -4.19 10.73 -5.64
CA LYS A 39 -3.72 11.03 -7.00
C LYS A 39 -4.56 10.31 -8.06
N LYS A 40 -4.98 9.07 -7.79
CA LYS A 40 -5.87 8.31 -8.66
C LYS A 40 -7.22 9.01 -8.84
N VAL A 41 -7.83 9.48 -7.75
CA VAL A 41 -9.09 10.22 -7.79
C VAL A 41 -8.94 11.53 -8.59
N ASP A 42 -7.88 12.30 -8.35
CA ASP A 42 -7.58 13.52 -9.11
C ASP A 42 -7.44 13.24 -10.62
N SER A 43 -6.74 12.16 -10.98
CA SER A 43 -6.60 11.75 -12.38
C SER A 43 -7.93 11.36 -13.03
N LEU A 44 -8.77 10.61 -12.31
CA LEU A 44 -10.10 10.22 -12.78
C LEU A 44 -11.01 11.43 -12.96
N GLN A 45 -10.93 12.41 -12.06
CA GLN A 45 -11.71 13.64 -12.16
C GLN A 45 -11.31 14.47 -13.38
N LYS A 46 -10.00 14.61 -13.65
CA LYS A 46 -9.51 15.26 -14.87
C LYS A 46 -9.91 14.53 -16.15
N GLU A 47 -9.95 13.20 -16.11
CA GLU A 47 -10.44 12.38 -17.22
C GLU A 47 -11.93 12.65 -17.49
N VAL A 48 -12.76 12.71 -16.44
CA VAL A 48 -14.18 13.08 -16.54
C VAL A 48 -14.33 14.47 -17.16
N ASP A 49 -13.55 15.45 -16.71
CA ASP A 49 -13.59 16.82 -17.24
C ASP A 49 -13.21 16.87 -18.73
N ALA A 50 -12.17 16.12 -19.12
CA ALA A 50 -11.73 16.02 -20.51
C ALA A 50 -12.78 15.36 -21.42
N LEU A 51 -13.40 14.27 -20.97
CA LEU A 51 -14.47 13.58 -21.68
C LEU A 51 -15.71 14.48 -21.80
N THR A 52 -16.04 15.21 -20.74
CA THR A 52 -17.15 16.18 -20.74
C THR A 52 -16.90 17.30 -21.75
N LEU A 53 -15.67 17.82 -21.83
CA LEU A 53 -15.31 18.85 -22.80
C LEU A 53 -15.39 18.33 -24.24
N GLN A 54 -14.93 17.10 -24.49
CA GLN A 54 -15.01 16.46 -25.81
C GLN A 54 -16.45 16.13 -26.22
N TYR A 55 -17.31 15.76 -25.27
CA TYR A 55 -18.74 15.59 -25.47
C TYR A 55 -19.42 16.92 -25.85
N LEU A 56 -19.17 17.99 -25.10
CA LEU A 56 -19.73 19.33 -25.37
C LEU A 56 -19.22 19.93 -26.69
N ALA A 57 -17.99 19.59 -27.09
CA ALA A 57 -17.40 20.00 -28.37
C ALA A 57 -17.99 19.25 -29.59
N GLY A 58 -18.92 18.31 -29.37
CA GLY A 58 -19.60 17.55 -30.43
C GLY A 58 -18.75 16.40 -31.02
N GLY A 59 -17.68 15.99 -30.33
CA GLY A 59 -16.73 14.98 -30.83
C GLY A 59 -17.01 13.54 -30.41
N ILE A 60 -17.92 13.30 -29.45
CA ILE A 60 -18.19 11.97 -28.90
C ILE A 60 -19.69 11.79 -28.63
N ASP A 61 -20.27 10.72 -29.17
CA ASP A 61 -21.69 10.32 -29.03
C ASP A 61 -22.02 9.66 -27.67
N SER A 62 -21.06 9.59 -26.75
CA SER A 62 -21.11 8.64 -25.63
C SER A 62 -21.15 9.33 -24.27
N ILE A 63 -22.27 10.00 -23.97
CA ILE A 63 -22.66 10.46 -22.61
C ILE A 63 -22.47 9.35 -21.55
N HIS A 64 -22.61 8.07 -21.97
CA HIS A 64 -22.40 6.90 -21.14
C HIS A 64 -21.00 6.82 -20.52
N GLU A 65 -19.95 7.25 -21.23
CA GLU A 65 -18.58 7.22 -20.70
C GLU A 65 -18.40 8.24 -19.57
N VAL A 66 -18.96 9.43 -19.71
CA VAL A 66 -18.95 10.47 -18.67
C VAL A 66 -19.66 9.97 -17.41
N VAL A 67 -20.83 9.34 -17.56
CA VAL A 67 -21.60 8.79 -16.43
C VAL A 67 -20.84 7.65 -15.75
N ILE A 68 -20.24 6.72 -16.52
CA ILE A 68 -19.44 5.61 -15.97
C ILE A 68 -18.21 6.14 -15.22
N ALA A 69 -17.51 7.11 -15.81
CA ALA A 69 -16.33 7.71 -15.19
C ALA A 69 -16.68 8.44 -13.89
N ALA A 70 -17.80 9.16 -13.86
CA ALA A 70 -18.32 9.81 -12.65
C ALA A 70 -18.66 8.80 -11.55
N GLU A 71 -19.34 7.68 -11.89
CA GLU A 71 -19.68 6.64 -10.93
C GLU A 71 -18.43 5.95 -10.36
N ARG A 72 -17.45 5.66 -11.23
CA ARG A 72 -16.16 5.11 -10.82
C ARG A 72 -15.42 6.04 -9.85
N ALA A 73 -15.42 7.35 -10.11
CA ALA A 73 -14.82 8.34 -9.24
C ALA A 73 -15.50 8.36 -7.86
N ASN A 74 -16.84 8.33 -7.83
CA ASN A 74 -17.62 8.28 -6.59
C ASN A 74 -17.31 7.02 -5.76
N LEU A 75 -17.33 5.84 -6.38
CA LEU A 75 -16.99 4.58 -5.71
C LEU A 75 -15.56 4.58 -5.16
N THR A 76 -14.61 5.12 -5.93
CA THR A 76 -13.20 5.23 -5.51
C THR A 76 -13.06 6.15 -4.30
N LEU A 77 -13.77 7.27 -4.28
CA LEU A 77 -13.79 8.20 -3.15
C LEU A 77 -14.36 7.54 -1.88
N GLN A 78 -15.48 6.83 -2.01
CA GLN A 78 -16.09 6.09 -0.89
C GLN A 78 -15.14 5.06 -0.31
N LEU A 79 -14.45 4.30 -1.17
CA LEU A 79 -13.42 3.36 -0.76
C LEU A 79 -12.27 4.05 -0.01
N ALA A 80 -11.78 5.19 -0.52
CA ALA A 80 -10.72 5.97 0.14
C ALA A 80 -11.14 6.44 1.55
N VAL A 81 -12.39 6.85 1.73
CA VAL A 81 -12.94 7.21 3.05
C VAL A 81 -12.99 6.02 3.99
N GLN A 82 -13.43 4.84 3.51
CA GLN A 82 -13.44 3.62 4.32
C GLN A 82 -12.05 3.21 4.77
N ILE A 83 -11.07 3.26 3.86
CA ILE A 83 -9.67 2.97 4.18
C ILE A 83 -9.16 3.97 5.23
N ARG A 84 -9.41 5.28 5.05
CA ARG A 84 -9.04 6.32 6.02
C ARG A 84 -9.60 6.01 7.41
N ASN A 85 -10.89 5.69 7.49
CA ASN A 85 -11.55 5.36 8.76
C ASN A 85 -10.90 4.13 9.40
N LYS A 86 -10.60 3.09 8.61
CA LYS A 86 -10.01 1.86 9.14
C LYS A 86 -8.61 2.08 9.71
N VAL A 87 -7.84 2.98 9.12
CA VAL A 87 -6.52 3.34 9.64
C VAL A 87 -6.61 4.14 10.93
N ILE A 88 -7.56 5.08 11.01
CA ILE A 88 -7.81 5.82 12.25
C ILE A 88 -8.22 4.85 13.37
N GLU A 89 -9.11 3.89 13.08
CA GLU A 89 -9.49 2.85 14.03
C GLU A 89 -8.29 2.02 14.49
N ALA A 90 -7.44 1.57 13.57
CA ALA A 90 -6.24 0.78 13.88
C ALA A 90 -5.25 1.55 14.77
N TYR A 91 -5.03 2.84 14.48
CA TYR A 91 -4.20 3.70 15.33
C TYR A 91 -4.79 3.87 16.74
N GLN A 92 -6.11 4.10 16.83
CA GLN A 92 -6.80 4.22 18.10
C GLN A 92 -6.75 2.91 18.90
N GLU A 93 -6.84 1.75 18.24
CA GLU A 93 -6.77 0.45 18.89
C GLU A 93 -5.40 0.19 19.51
N ILE A 94 -4.33 0.46 18.76
CA ILE A 94 -2.95 0.36 19.28
C ILE A 94 -2.76 1.31 20.47
N SER A 95 -3.32 2.53 20.41
CA SER A 95 -3.25 3.51 21.50
C SER A 95 -3.99 3.02 22.77
N ARG A 96 -5.09 2.28 22.62
CA ARG A 96 -5.85 1.69 23.74
C ARG A 96 -5.18 0.46 24.35
N MET A 97 -4.31 -0.24 23.61
CA MET A 97 -3.54 -1.38 24.11
C MET A 97 -2.36 -0.96 25.02
N GLN A 98 -1.91 0.31 24.95
CA GLN A 98 -0.84 0.82 25.82
C GLN A 98 -1.40 1.37 27.14
N ILE A 99 -1.82 0.46 28.01
CA ILE A 99 -1.93 0.62 29.47
C ILE A 99 -1.57 -0.70 30.15
#